data_AF-A0A821FDB4-F1
#
_entry.id   AF-A0A821FDB4-F1
#
_cell.length_a   1.000
_cell.length_b   1.000
_cell.length_c   1.000
_cell.angle_alpha   90.00
_cell.angle_beta   90.00
_cell.angle_gamma   90.00
#
_symmetry.space_group_name_H-M   'P 1'
#
loop_
_entity.id
_entity.type
_entity.pdbx_description
1 polymer ?
#
loop_
_entity_poly.entity_id
_entity_poly.type
_entity_poly.pdbx_seq_one_letter_code
_entity_poly.pdbx_strand_id
1 'polypeptide(L)'
;MIRLFLFTTISISLLNVINCGYAEWEEVKPYCGARPNPQCCVSRDDDCFMPYYDSRCYCDTFCFRGIDNHDCCPDHDTVCEGKNATVPVTAPPKTCNCVDASTGQEYSLGESFKRDCNLCRCITLGHQTTLSCEEDLCVNNPDLI
;
A
#
# COMPACT_ATOMS: atom_id res chain seq x y z
N MET A 1 20.60 -59.14 23.63
CA MET A 1 19.75 -58.46 22.62
C MET A 1 20.00 -56.96 22.72
N ILE A 2 20.90 -56.42 21.88
CA ILE A 2 21.24 -55.00 21.84
C ILE A 2 20.38 -54.37 20.74
N ARG A 3 19.47 -53.46 21.08
CA ARG A 3 18.70 -52.71 20.09
C ARG A 3 19.54 -51.50 19.63
N LEU A 4 20.14 -51.61 18.44
CA LEU A 4 20.64 -50.44 17.72
C LEU A 4 19.44 -49.57 17.32
N PHE A 5 19.28 -48.41 17.95
CA PHE A 5 18.38 -47.38 17.45
C PHE A 5 19.10 -46.60 16.36
N LEU A 6 18.66 -46.77 15.12
CA LEU A 6 19.09 -45.97 13.97
C LEU A 6 18.46 -44.57 14.12
N PHE A 7 19.28 -43.57 14.44
CA PHE A 7 18.86 -42.17 14.41
C PHE A 7 18.87 -41.69 12.96
N THR A 8 17.71 -41.66 12.31
CA THR A 8 17.55 -40.97 11.02
C THR A 8 17.54 -39.46 11.29
N THR A 9 18.63 -38.77 10.94
CA THR A 9 18.68 -37.31 10.93
C THR A 9 17.79 -36.79 9.81
N ILE A 10 16.62 -36.26 10.14
CA ILE A 10 15.78 -35.53 9.19
C ILE A 10 16.45 -34.16 8.98
N SER A 11 17.12 -33.99 7.85
CA SER A 11 17.63 -32.70 7.40
C SER A 11 16.44 -31.82 7.01
N ILE A 12 16.03 -30.93 7.90
CA ILE A 12 15.04 -29.89 7.61
C ILE A 12 15.75 -28.86 6.73
N SER A 13 15.58 -28.96 5.42
CA SER A 13 15.94 -27.88 4.50
C SER A 13 15.11 -26.67 4.89
N LEU A 14 15.74 -25.63 5.43
CA LEU A 14 15.11 -24.33 5.58
C LEU A 14 14.76 -23.83 4.18
N LEU A 15 13.52 -24.09 3.75
CA LEU A 15 12.92 -23.30 2.69
C LEU A 15 12.89 -21.88 3.26
N ASN A 16 13.79 -21.03 2.76
CA ASN A 16 13.66 -19.59 2.92
C ASN A 16 12.34 -19.23 2.24
N VAL A 17 11.25 -19.33 2.99
CA VAL A 17 10.00 -18.73 2.62
C VAL A 17 10.33 -17.25 2.62
N ILE A 18 10.40 -16.64 1.44
CA ILE A 18 10.45 -15.19 1.30
C ILE A 18 9.11 -14.72 1.86
N ASN A 19 9.07 -14.55 3.17
CA ASN A 19 7.94 -14.00 3.86
C ASN A 19 8.04 -12.51 3.55
N CYS A 20 7.12 -12.02 2.72
CA CYS A 20 6.81 -10.61 2.70
C CYS A 20 6.40 -10.27 4.13
N GLY A 21 7.36 -9.84 4.95
CA GLY A 21 7.02 -9.13 6.17
C GLY A 21 6.24 -7.93 5.69
N TYR A 22 4.92 -7.96 5.89
CA TYR A 22 4.18 -6.71 5.96
C TYR A 22 4.99 -5.83 6.88
N ALA A 23 5.31 -4.64 6.40
CA ALA A 23 5.87 -3.66 7.30
C ALA A 23 4.80 -3.50 8.41
N GLU A 24 5.15 -3.86 9.64
CA GLU A 24 4.22 -4.01 10.77
C GLU A 24 3.44 -2.72 11.07
N TRP A 25 3.79 -1.61 10.42
CA TRP A 25 3.09 -0.33 10.43
C TRP A 25 1.86 -0.24 9.49
N GLU A 26 1.54 -1.27 8.71
CA GLU A 26 0.30 -1.36 7.92
C GLU A 26 -0.63 -2.46 8.46
N GLU A 27 -0.82 -2.49 9.78
CA GLU A 27 -2.09 -2.99 10.30
C GLU A 27 -3.16 -2.08 9.70
N VAL A 28 -3.96 -2.61 8.76
CA VAL A 28 -5.08 -1.92 8.10
C VAL A 28 -5.93 -1.24 9.17
N LYS A 29 -5.61 0.02 9.48
CA LYS A 29 -6.41 0.82 10.40
C LYS A 29 -7.77 0.92 9.73
N PRO A 30 -8.88 0.51 10.36
CA PRO A 30 -10.17 0.89 9.84
C PRO A 30 -10.16 2.43 9.80
N TYR A 31 -10.34 3.03 8.62
CA TYR A 31 -10.30 4.48 8.47
C TYR A 31 -11.72 4.98 8.73
N CYS A 32 -12.58 5.01 7.71
CA CYS A 32 -13.98 5.32 7.89
C CYS A 32 -14.67 4.29 8.78
N GLY A 33 -14.20 3.04 8.79
CA GLY A 33 -14.66 1.99 9.71
C GLY A 33 -14.46 2.32 11.20
N ALA A 34 -13.47 3.15 11.56
CA ALA A 34 -13.16 3.51 12.94
C ALA A 34 -13.60 4.93 13.32
N ARG A 35 -14.10 5.71 12.37
CA ARG A 35 -14.51 7.09 12.63
C ARG A 35 -15.69 7.12 13.61
N PRO A 36 -15.63 7.92 14.69
CA PRO A 36 -16.78 8.13 15.57
C PRO A 36 -17.98 8.72 14.83
N ASN A 37 -19.18 8.60 15.42
CA ASN A 37 -20.38 9.15 14.81
C ASN A 37 -20.32 10.68 14.63
N PRO A 38 -20.69 11.22 13.46
CA PRO A 38 -21.19 10.50 12.28
C PRO A 38 -20.06 9.74 11.57
N GLN A 39 -20.26 8.47 11.23
CA GLN A 39 -19.20 7.68 10.61
C GLN A 39 -18.78 8.21 9.22
N CYS A 40 -19.75 8.73 8.47
CA CYS A 40 -19.57 9.30 7.13
C CYS A 40 -20.27 10.67 7.04
N CYS A 41 -19.76 11.57 6.21
CA CYS A 41 -20.28 12.93 6.06
C CYS A 41 -20.87 13.16 4.66
N VAL A 42 -22.05 13.78 4.56
CA VAL A 42 -22.85 13.86 3.30
C VAL A 42 -22.48 15.09 2.45
N SER A 43 -21.45 15.84 2.84
CA SER A 43 -20.95 17.02 2.14
C SER A 43 -19.49 17.23 2.49
N ARG A 44 -18.81 18.14 1.79
CA ARG A 44 -17.47 18.57 2.18
C ARG A 44 -17.43 18.93 3.66
N ASP A 45 -16.59 18.22 4.39
CA ASP A 45 -16.37 18.45 5.81
C ASP A 45 -14.87 18.26 6.07
N ASP A 46 -14.17 19.39 6.26
CA ASP A 46 -12.72 19.40 6.42
C ASP A 46 -12.28 18.70 7.74
N ASP A 47 -13.21 18.45 8.67
CA ASP A 47 -13.02 17.67 9.91
C ASP A 47 -13.45 16.18 9.73
N CYS A 48 -13.90 15.81 8.53
CA CYS A 48 -14.27 14.45 8.16
C CYS A 48 -13.10 13.65 7.59
N PHE A 49 -11.99 13.64 8.34
CA PHE A 49 -10.75 13.00 7.92
C PHE A 49 -10.25 11.92 8.89
N MET A 50 -9.41 11.04 8.37
CA MET A 50 -8.61 10.08 9.11
C MET A 50 -7.12 10.29 8.79
N PRO A 51 -6.20 10.04 9.73
CA PRO A 51 -4.77 10.04 9.44
C PRO A 51 -4.42 9.02 8.35
N TYR A 52 -3.65 9.44 7.34
CA TYR A 52 -3.24 8.58 6.23
C TYR A 52 -1.78 8.87 5.87
N TYR A 53 -0.87 8.01 6.31
CA TYR A 53 0.58 8.25 6.24
C TYR A 53 0.99 9.58 6.91
N ASP A 54 1.67 10.46 6.19
CA ASP A 54 2.04 11.83 6.57
C ASP A 54 0.99 12.87 6.16
N SER A 55 -0.16 12.40 5.66
CA SER A 55 -1.27 13.19 5.16
C SER A 55 -2.59 12.81 5.84
N ARG A 56 -3.73 13.15 5.19
CA ARG A 56 -5.07 12.82 5.64
C ARG A 56 -5.91 12.34 4.47
N CYS A 57 -6.79 11.38 4.72
CA CYS A 57 -7.85 10.94 3.81
C CYS A 57 -9.21 11.32 4.39
N TYR A 58 -10.25 11.39 3.57
CA TYR A 58 -11.59 11.82 3.96
C TYR A 58 -12.63 10.70 3.89
N CYS A 59 -13.61 10.80 4.79
CA CYS A 59 -14.79 9.94 4.88
C CYS A 59 -16.08 10.67 4.47
N ASP A 60 -15.94 11.79 3.77
CA ASP A 60 -17.05 12.55 3.24
C ASP A 60 -17.33 12.21 1.78
N THR A 61 -18.57 12.39 1.33
CA THR A 61 -18.96 12.10 -0.06
C THR A 61 -18.35 13.06 -1.08
N PHE A 62 -17.68 14.13 -0.64
CA PHE A 62 -17.00 15.10 -1.51
C PHE A 62 -15.56 14.67 -1.84
N CYS A 63 -14.98 13.72 -1.11
CA CYS A 63 -13.64 13.17 -1.37
C CYS A 63 -13.54 12.54 -2.77
N PHE A 64 -14.66 12.05 -3.31
CA PHE A 64 -14.69 11.44 -4.64
C PHE A 64 -14.54 12.50 -5.73
N ARG A 65 -13.37 12.52 -6.40
CA ARG A 65 -13.04 13.45 -7.51
C ARG A 65 -12.96 12.76 -8.89
N GLY A 66 -13.72 11.69 -9.10
CA GLY A 66 -13.75 10.99 -10.40
C GLY A 66 -12.73 9.85 -10.48
N ILE A 67 -11.91 9.82 -11.54
CA ILE A 67 -11.03 8.68 -11.90
C ILE A 67 -9.98 8.37 -10.82
N ASP A 68 -9.62 9.39 -10.05
CA ASP A 68 -8.38 9.41 -9.28
C ASP A 68 -8.60 9.06 -7.79
N ASN A 69 -9.81 9.26 -7.26
CA ASN A 69 -10.25 8.95 -5.88
C ASN A 69 -9.24 9.24 -4.73
N HIS A 70 -8.24 10.09 -4.95
CA HIS A 70 -7.06 10.18 -4.07
C HIS A 70 -7.35 10.73 -2.67
N ASP A 71 -8.37 11.57 -2.53
CA ASP A 71 -8.70 12.19 -1.25
C ASP A 71 -9.52 11.25 -0.35
N CYS A 72 -10.14 10.19 -0.88
CA CYS A 72 -10.95 9.27 -0.11
C CYS A 72 -10.10 8.27 0.67
N CYS A 73 -10.56 7.91 1.87
CA CYS A 73 -9.91 6.83 2.62
C CYS A 73 -10.04 5.48 1.89
N PRO A 74 -9.06 4.56 2.05
CA PRO A 74 -9.08 3.26 1.36
C PRO A 74 -10.34 2.41 1.58
N ASP A 75 -11.05 2.59 2.69
CA ASP A 75 -12.30 1.89 3.02
C ASP A 75 -13.57 2.72 2.80
N HIS A 76 -13.48 3.93 2.21
CA HIS A 76 -14.62 4.82 2.02
C HIS A 76 -15.74 4.18 1.21
N ASP A 77 -15.41 3.58 0.06
CA ASP A 77 -16.44 3.03 -0.84
C ASP A 77 -17.21 1.86 -0.21
N THR A 78 -16.54 1.06 0.62
CA THR A 78 -17.17 -0.07 1.31
C THR A 78 -17.96 0.39 2.54
N VAL A 79 -17.46 1.37 3.29
CA VAL A 79 -18.06 1.84 4.55
C VAL A 79 -19.14 2.90 4.34
N CYS A 80 -18.89 3.90 3.49
CA CYS A 80 -19.74 5.08 3.33
C CYS A 80 -20.64 5.02 2.09
N GLU A 81 -20.19 4.39 1.01
CA GLU A 81 -20.99 4.25 -0.22
C GLU A 81 -21.75 2.91 -0.31
N GLY A 82 -21.38 1.93 0.53
CA GLY A 82 -21.94 0.58 0.49
C GLY A 82 -21.70 -0.13 -0.85
N LYS A 83 -20.75 0.37 -1.65
CA LYS A 83 -20.31 -0.29 -2.87
C LYS A 83 -19.47 -1.48 -2.43
N ASN A 84 -19.90 -2.69 -2.77
CA ASN A 84 -18.99 -3.83 -2.73
C ASN A 84 -17.77 -3.42 -3.56
N ALA A 85 -16.59 -3.34 -2.94
CA ALA A 85 -15.36 -3.10 -3.66
C ALA A 85 -15.35 -4.12 -4.81
N THR A 86 -15.65 -3.66 -6.03
CA THR A 86 -15.57 -4.51 -7.22
C THR A 86 -14.11 -4.49 -7.63
N VAL A 87 -13.22 -4.65 -6.66
CA VAL A 87 -11.86 -5.09 -6.89
C VAL A 87 -12.02 -6.60 -6.94
N PRO A 88 -11.83 -7.24 -8.10
CA PRO A 88 -11.60 -8.67 -8.08
C PRO A 88 -10.39 -8.87 -7.18
N VAL A 89 -10.60 -9.40 -5.98
CA VAL A 89 -9.53 -9.97 -5.15
C VAL A 89 -9.07 -11.29 -5.79
N THR A 90 -8.80 -11.27 -7.09
CA THR A 90 -7.65 -12.01 -7.59
C THR A 90 -6.46 -11.23 -7.08
N ALA A 91 -6.07 -11.52 -5.83
CA ALA A 91 -4.78 -11.13 -5.33
C ALA A 91 -3.77 -11.48 -6.44
N PRO A 92 -3.14 -10.49 -7.10
CA PRO A 92 -2.05 -10.80 -7.99
C PRO A 92 -1.02 -11.60 -7.17
N PRO A 93 -0.27 -12.51 -7.80
CA PRO A 93 0.73 -13.29 -7.10
C PRO A 93 1.54 -12.35 -6.21
N LYS A 94 1.73 -12.74 -4.93
CA LYS A 94 2.41 -11.94 -3.91
C LYS A 94 3.85 -11.63 -4.36
N THR A 95 4.00 -10.66 -5.23
CA THR A 95 5.28 -10.07 -5.58
C THR A 95 5.43 -8.90 -4.61
N CYS A 96 6.37 -9.04 -3.68
CA CYS A 96 6.79 -7.97 -2.77
C CYS A 96 7.51 -6.82 -3.50
N ASN A 97 7.61 -6.92 -4.82
CA ASN A 97 8.37 -6.01 -5.64
C ASN A 97 7.40 -5.15 -6.44
N CYS A 98 7.71 -3.87 -6.50
CA CYS A 98 7.11 -2.97 -7.47
C CYS A 98 7.89 -3.07 -8.78
N VAL A 99 7.20 -2.97 -9.91
CA VAL A 99 7.83 -2.88 -11.23
C VAL A 99 7.59 -1.47 -11.77
N ASP A 100 8.65 -0.78 -12.14
CA ASP A 100 8.54 0.48 -12.87
C ASP A 100 8.06 0.20 -14.29
N ALA A 101 6.88 0.70 -14.65
CA ALA A 101 6.27 0.48 -15.96
C ALA A 101 7.08 1.10 -17.12
N SER A 102 7.93 2.09 -16.85
CA SER A 102 8.73 2.80 -17.86
C SER A 102 10.08 2.11 -18.14
N THR A 103 10.71 1.55 -17.11
CA THR A 103 12.05 0.94 -17.21
C THR A 103 12.03 -0.59 -17.11
N GLY A 104 10.96 -1.16 -16.57
CA GLY A 104 10.87 -2.57 -16.21
C GLY A 104 11.67 -2.94 -14.96
N GLN A 105 12.24 -1.97 -14.24
CA GLN A 105 13.06 -2.22 -13.06
C GLN A 105 12.20 -2.67 -11.87
N GLU A 106 12.68 -3.68 -11.16
CA GLU A 106 12.08 -4.16 -9.92
C GLU A 106 12.66 -3.45 -8.70
N TYR A 107 11.78 -3.08 -7.77
CA TYR A 107 12.13 -2.47 -6.48
C TYR A 107 11.49 -3.25 -5.35
N SER A 108 12.25 -3.53 -4.29
CA SER A 108 11.75 -4.25 -3.12
C SER A 108 10.77 -3.39 -2.32
N LEU A 109 9.84 -3.99 -1.57
CA LEU A 109 8.95 -3.25 -0.67
C LEU A 109 9.75 -2.34 0.29
N GLY A 110 9.37 -1.06 0.34
CA GLY A 110 10.02 -0.02 1.13
C GLY A 110 11.24 0.62 0.47
N GLU A 111 11.78 0.03 -0.59
CA GLU A 111 12.89 0.58 -1.37
C GLU A 111 12.50 1.92 -1.97
N SER A 112 13.41 2.89 -1.86
CA SER A 112 13.22 4.25 -2.36
C SER A 112 14.32 4.62 -3.33
N PHE A 113 13.96 5.33 -4.39
CA PHE A 113 14.89 5.80 -5.41
C PHE A 113 14.47 7.17 -5.92
N LYS A 114 15.40 7.90 -6.53
CA LYS A 114 15.08 9.17 -7.18
C LYS A 114 14.86 8.97 -8.66
N ARG A 115 13.74 9.47 -9.16
CA ARG A 115 13.49 9.68 -10.58
C ARG A 115 13.58 11.17 -10.84
N ASP A 116 14.69 11.58 -11.44
CA ASP A 116 15.02 13.00 -11.57
C ASP A 116 15.11 13.66 -10.17
N CYS A 117 14.28 14.66 -9.88
CA CYS A 117 14.17 15.25 -8.54
C CYS A 117 13.17 14.52 -7.63
N ASN A 118 12.22 13.78 -8.21
CA ASN A 118 11.10 13.15 -7.51
C ASN A 118 11.54 11.89 -6.75
N LEU A 119 11.21 11.80 -5.48
CA LEU A 119 11.38 10.59 -4.67
C LEU A 119 10.27 9.59 -4.99
N CYS A 120 10.67 8.38 -5.34
CA CYS A 120 9.81 7.23 -5.53
C CYS A 120 10.03 6.22 -4.41
N ARG A 121 8.96 5.57 -3.96
CA ARG A 121 9.02 4.48 -2.98
C ARG A 121 8.10 3.34 -3.39
N CYS A 122 8.60 2.12 -3.28
CA CYS A 122 7.78 0.93 -3.42
C CYS A 122 6.95 0.72 -2.15
N ILE A 123 5.63 0.80 -2.26
CA ILE A 123 4.70 0.68 -1.14
C ILE A 123 3.59 -0.31 -1.46
N THR A 124 2.88 -0.74 -0.42
CA THR A 124 1.62 -1.48 -0.56
C THR A 124 0.47 -0.51 -0.34
N LEU A 125 -0.53 -0.55 -1.22
CA LEU A 125 -1.81 0.15 -1.06
C LEU A 125 -2.92 -0.90 -1.05
N GLY A 126 -3.43 -1.22 0.14
CA GLY A 126 -4.43 -2.26 0.33
C GLY A 126 -3.89 -3.65 -0.03
N HIS A 127 -4.25 -4.17 -1.21
CA HIS A 127 -3.80 -5.48 -1.72
C HIS A 127 -2.85 -5.39 -2.92
N GLN A 128 -2.42 -4.17 -3.30
CA GLN A 128 -1.58 -3.94 -4.47
C GLN A 128 -0.24 -3.33 -4.06
N THR A 129 0.85 -3.91 -4.55
CA THR A 129 2.20 -3.35 -4.46
C THR A 129 2.41 -2.39 -5.64
N THR A 130 2.74 -1.12 -5.38
CA THR A 130 2.90 -0.08 -6.42
C THR A 130 3.99 0.93 -6.07
N LEU A 131 4.53 1.60 -7.10
CA LEU A 131 5.43 2.74 -6.92
C LEU A 131 4.62 4.00 -6.65
N SER A 132 4.84 4.62 -5.49
CA SER A 132 4.37 5.97 -5.18
C SER A 132 5.52 6.95 -5.40
N CYS A 133 5.32 7.96 -6.24
CA CYS A 133 6.34 8.93 -6.60
C CYS A 133 5.81 10.36 -6.43
N GLU A 134 6.69 11.27 -6.05
CA GLU A 134 6.43 12.71 -6.16
C GLU A 134 6.23 13.12 -7.63
N GLU A 135 5.46 14.18 -7.86
CA GLU A 135 5.13 14.72 -9.19
C GLU A 135 5.63 16.16 -9.37
N ASP A 136 6.70 16.54 -8.67
CA ASP A 136 7.26 17.87 -8.76
C ASP A 136 7.85 18.14 -10.15
N LEU A 137 7.69 19.39 -10.60
CA LEU A 137 8.29 19.91 -11.82
C LEU A 137 9.80 20.05 -11.62
N CYS A 138 10.56 19.09 -12.10
CA CYS A 138 12.02 19.12 -12.04
C CYS A 138 12.60 20.13 -13.05
N VAL A 139 13.35 21.10 -12.55
CA VAL A 139 14.08 22.07 -13.39
C VAL A 139 15.36 21.41 -13.90
N ASN A 140 15.30 20.88 -15.11
CA ASN A 140 16.43 20.22 -15.79
C ASN A 140 17.28 21.19 -16.61
N ASN A 141 17.62 22.37 -16.05
CA ASN A 141 18.46 23.34 -16.74
C ASN A 141 19.87 23.42 -16.14
N PRO A 142 20.90 22.92 -16.84
CA PRO A 142 22.29 23.04 -16.38
C PRO A 142 22.82 24.48 -16.39
N ASP A 143 22.15 25.44 -17.06
CA ASP A 143 22.56 26.85 -17.12
C ASP A 143 22.04 27.71 -15.94
N LEU A 144 21.31 27.11 -14.98
CA LEU A 144 20.81 27.77 -13.77
C LEU A 144 21.66 27.50 -12.51
N ILE A 145 22.89 27.00 -12.67
CA ILE A 145 23.84 26.70 -11.57
C ILE A 145 25.11 27.54 -11.72
#